data_AF-A0A2V8S0D7-F1
#
_entry.id   AF-A0A2V8S0D7-F1
#
_cell.length_a   1.000
_cell.length_b   1.000
_cell.length_c   1.000
_cell.angle_alpha   90.00
_cell.angle_beta   90.00
_cell.angle_gamma   90.00
#
_symmetry.space_group_name_H-M   'P 1'
#
loop_
_entity.id
_entity.type
_entity.pdbx_description
1 polymer ?
#
loop_
_entity_poly.entity_id
_entity_poly.type
_entity_poly.pdbx_seq_one_letter_code
_entity_poly.pdbx_strand_id
1 'polypeptide(L)'
;MKRPEKVCWMPTNEPSFILPSQDAFQRATAIQAIKGQFIDSEIYFSLLADRVQDLINRADDPEYAMLYIYQLLEPMNLVDERPSEIETAGDVLVYQNDYLRERLYLAGVFETLPKQLDENNPQAEEMLNETNWESWLNALTTTPRDI
;
A
#
# COMPACT_ATOMS: atom_id res chain seq x y z
N MET A 1 18.79 17.43 16.60
CA MET A 1 17.39 17.55 16.17
C MET A 1 16.62 16.34 16.69
N LYS A 2 15.43 16.53 17.28
CA LYS A 2 14.55 15.39 17.61
C LYS A 2 14.02 14.81 16.31
N ARG A 3 13.97 13.48 16.18
CA ARG A 3 13.32 12.85 15.03
C ARG A 3 11.84 13.22 15.02
N PRO A 4 11.24 13.49 13.86
CA PRO A 4 9.80 13.75 13.78
C PRO A 4 9.04 12.54 14.32
N GLU A 5 7.97 12.81 15.08
CA GLU A 5 7.05 11.77 15.55
C GLU A 5 6.30 11.22 14.33
N LYS A 6 6.15 9.90 14.27
CA LYS A 6 5.45 9.21 13.18
C LYS A 6 4.12 8.67 13.68
N VAL A 7 3.14 8.60 12.79
CA VAL A 7 1.82 8.01 13.03
C VAL A 7 1.46 7.07 11.90
N CYS A 8 0.69 6.04 12.22
CA CYS A 8 0.20 5.06 11.26
C CYS A 8 -1.27 5.32 10.97
N TRP A 9 -1.67 5.10 9.72
CA TRP A 9 -3.05 5.25 9.28
C TRP A 9 -3.43 4.18 8.28
N MET A 10 -4.71 3.82 8.25
CA MET A 10 -5.30 2.95 7.24
C MET A 10 -6.79 3.28 7.09
N PRO A 11 -7.41 3.00 5.95
CA PRO A 11 -8.86 3.13 5.77
C PRO A 11 -9.62 2.19 6.71
N THR A 12 -10.71 2.68 7.29
CA THR A 12 -11.59 1.91 8.18
C THR A 12 -12.89 1.48 7.52
N ASN A 13 -13.18 1.99 6.32
CA ASN A 13 -14.35 1.58 5.56
C ASN A 13 -14.21 0.12 5.08
N GLU A 14 -15.36 -0.54 4.93
CA GLU A 14 -15.41 -1.78 4.17
C GLU A 14 -15.16 -1.45 2.69
N PRO A 15 -14.25 -2.18 2.01
CA PRO A 15 -14.00 -1.97 0.60
C PRO A 15 -15.27 -2.29 -0.18
N SER A 16 -15.69 -1.37 -1.05
CA SER A 16 -16.99 -1.44 -1.71
C SER A 16 -17.15 -2.73 -2.53
N PHE A 17 -16.16 -3.13 -3.36
CA PHE A 17 -16.31 -4.32 -4.22
C PHE A 17 -14.99 -5.01 -4.68
N ILE A 18 -13.81 -4.48 -4.34
CA ILE A 18 -12.59 -4.77 -5.12
C ILE A 18 -11.55 -5.66 -4.41
N LEU A 19 -11.61 -5.77 -3.07
CA LEU A 19 -10.63 -6.52 -2.29
C LEU A 19 -11.31 -7.62 -1.44
N PRO A 20 -10.62 -8.75 -1.21
CA PRO A 20 -11.21 -10.03 -0.76
C PRO A 20 -11.77 -9.98 0.67
N SER A 21 -11.22 -9.12 1.51
CA SER A 21 -11.65 -8.90 2.89
C SER A 21 -11.21 -7.52 3.39
N GLN A 22 -11.85 -7.05 4.47
CA GLN A 22 -11.45 -5.82 5.14
C GLN A 22 -9.99 -5.87 5.65
N ASP A 23 -9.55 -7.03 6.17
CA ASP A 23 -8.16 -7.24 6.61
C ASP A 23 -7.17 -7.10 5.46
N ALA A 24 -7.44 -7.75 4.32
CA ALA A 24 -6.61 -7.62 3.13
C ALA A 24 -6.56 -6.18 2.63
N PHE A 25 -7.70 -5.49 2.60
CA PHE A 25 -7.73 -4.08 2.22
C PHE A 25 -6.87 -3.22 3.14
N GLN A 26 -7.07 -3.32 4.45
CA GLN A 26 -6.30 -2.59 5.45
C GLN A 26 -4.80 -2.90 5.36
N ARG A 27 -4.46 -4.18 5.15
CA ARG A 27 -3.08 -4.63 4.94
C ARG A 27 -2.44 -3.98 3.73
N ALA A 28 -3.14 -3.93 2.60
CA ALA A 28 -2.64 -3.35 1.36
C ALA A 28 -2.52 -1.82 1.41
N THR A 29 -3.27 -1.15 2.29
CA THR A 29 -3.48 0.32 2.25
C THR A 29 -2.92 1.08 3.47
N ALA A 30 -2.47 0.39 4.52
CA ALA A 30 -1.84 1.06 5.66
C ALA A 30 -0.59 1.86 5.24
N ILE A 31 -0.39 3.02 5.87
CA ILE A 31 0.74 3.91 5.62
C ILE A 31 1.30 4.44 6.95
N GLN A 32 2.56 4.88 6.91
CA GLN A 32 3.20 5.61 7.99
C GLN A 32 3.53 7.02 7.52
N ALA A 33 3.13 8.03 8.29
CA ALA A 33 3.34 9.44 7.97
C ALA A 33 4.01 10.17 9.13
N ILE A 34 4.44 11.41 8.87
CA ILE A 34 4.86 12.33 9.93
C ILE A 34 3.60 12.86 10.63
N LYS A 35 3.61 12.92 11.97
CA LYS A 35 2.51 13.49 12.74
C LYS A 35 2.27 14.95 12.36
N GLY A 36 1.02 15.29 12.09
CA GLY A 36 0.62 16.61 11.62
C GLY A 36 0.88 16.85 10.13
N GLN A 37 1.23 15.82 9.36
CA GLN A 37 1.36 15.96 7.90
C GLN A 37 -0.02 16.11 7.26
N PHE A 38 -0.20 17.13 6.42
CA PHE A 38 -1.35 17.20 5.51
C PHE A 38 -1.26 16.08 4.50
N ILE A 39 -2.38 15.44 4.22
CA ILE A 39 -2.44 14.31 3.30
C ILE A 39 -3.54 14.52 2.27
N ASP A 40 -3.18 14.28 1.02
CA ASP A 40 -4.05 14.15 -0.12
C ASP A 40 -3.74 12.83 -0.84
N SER A 41 -4.39 12.56 -1.97
CA SER A 41 -4.15 11.33 -2.73
C SER A 41 -2.70 11.19 -3.19
N GLU A 42 -2.07 12.29 -3.64
CA GLU A 42 -0.69 12.28 -4.13
C GLU A 42 0.29 11.89 -3.02
N ILE A 43 0.18 12.54 -1.86
CA ILE A 43 0.99 12.25 -0.68
C ILE A 43 0.71 10.83 -0.19
N TYR A 44 -0.54 10.40 -0.18
CA TYR A 44 -0.91 9.03 0.20
C TYR A 44 -0.20 7.99 -0.68
N PHE A 45 -0.21 8.16 -2.01
CA PHE A 45 0.49 7.24 -2.92
C PHE A 45 2.00 7.26 -2.72
N SER A 46 2.59 8.43 -2.48
CA SER A 46 4.02 8.52 -2.19
C SER A 46 4.38 7.73 -0.92
N LEU A 47 3.59 7.87 0.15
CA LEU A 47 3.79 7.11 1.40
C LEU A 47 3.57 5.60 1.21
N LEU A 48 2.61 5.22 0.37
CA LEU A 48 2.34 3.81 0.06
C LEU A 48 3.46 3.20 -0.80
N ALA A 49 4.00 3.95 -1.76
CA ALA A 49 5.14 3.56 -2.57
C ALA A 49 6.40 3.38 -1.71
N ASP A 50 6.69 4.33 -0.81
CA ASP A 50 7.77 4.22 0.16
C ASP A 50 7.63 2.95 1.02
N ARG A 51 6.40 2.64 1.47
CA ARG A 51 6.14 1.41 2.21
C ARG A 51 6.46 0.16 1.39
N VAL A 52 6.00 0.08 0.14
CA VAL A 52 6.24 -1.11 -0.70
C VAL A 52 7.72 -1.25 -1.05
N GLN A 53 8.40 -0.13 -1.29
CA GLN A 53 9.85 -0.11 -1.44
C GLN A 53 10.56 -0.68 -0.21
N ASP A 54 10.13 -0.29 0.99
CA ASP A 54 10.64 -0.81 2.25
C ASP A 54 10.40 -2.32 2.42
N LEU A 55 9.24 -2.83 1.98
CA LEU A 55 8.94 -4.27 2.00
C LEU A 55 9.85 -5.07 1.06
N ILE A 56 10.10 -4.54 -0.14
CA ILE A 56 11.00 -5.15 -1.14
C ILE A 56 12.44 -5.15 -0.60
N ASN A 57 12.91 -4.02 -0.07
CA ASN A 57 14.27 -3.87 0.45
C ASN A 57 14.57 -4.79 1.65
N ARG A 58 13.54 -5.20 2.40
CA ARG A 58 13.67 -6.09 3.56
C ARG A 58 13.48 -7.57 3.20
N ALA A 59 13.16 -7.89 1.96
CA ALA A 59 13.08 -9.29 1.52
C ALA A 59 14.46 -9.95 1.57
N ASP A 60 14.49 -11.26 1.79
CA ASP A 60 15.74 -12.05 1.72
C ASP A 60 16.37 -11.97 0.32
N ASP A 61 15.53 -11.83 -0.71
CA ASP A 61 15.91 -11.59 -2.11
C ASP A 61 15.05 -10.46 -2.69
N PRO A 62 15.54 -9.19 -2.62
CA PRO A 62 14.80 -8.03 -3.12
C PRO A 62 14.53 -8.06 -4.63
N GLU A 63 15.46 -8.60 -5.43
CA GLU A 63 15.27 -8.73 -6.88
C GLU A 63 14.12 -9.70 -7.18
N TYR A 64 14.12 -10.86 -6.51
CA TYR A 64 13.02 -11.81 -6.63
C TYR A 64 11.69 -11.21 -6.19
N ALA A 65 11.63 -10.55 -5.03
CA ALA A 65 10.41 -9.93 -4.52
C ALA A 65 9.82 -8.91 -5.52
N MET A 66 10.66 -8.01 -6.03
CA MET A 66 10.27 -7.02 -7.05
C MET A 66 9.68 -7.69 -8.30
N LEU A 67 10.39 -8.69 -8.86
CA LEU A 67 9.97 -9.36 -10.09
C LEU A 67 8.69 -10.18 -9.88
N TYR A 68 8.56 -10.85 -8.74
CA TYR A 68 7.40 -11.66 -8.42
C TYR A 68 6.14 -10.81 -8.20
N ILE A 69 6.27 -9.65 -7.54
CA ILE A 69 5.18 -8.67 -7.44
C ILE A 69 4.70 -8.27 -8.83
N TYR A 70 5.60 -7.83 -9.71
CA TYR A 70 5.24 -7.45 -11.09
C TYR A 70 4.52 -8.60 -11.81
N GLN A 71 5.07 -9.82 -11.77
CA GLN A 71 4.50 -10.98 -12.46
C GLN A 71 3.09 -11.36 -12.01
N LEU A 72 2.72 -11.05 -10.76
CA LEU A 72 1.36 -11.29 -10.27
C LEU A 72 0.40 -10.12 -10.52
N LEU A 73 0.90 -8.88 -10.54
CA LEU A 73 0.06 -7.71 -10.82
C LEU A 73 -0.23 -7.54 -12.32
N GLU A 74 0.74 -7.83 -13.19
CA GLU A 74 0.62 -7.69 -14.65
C GLU A 74 -0.62 -8.40 -15.22
N PRO A 75 -0.85 -9.72 -14.99
CA PRO A 75 -2.00 -10.42 -15.54
C PRO A 75 -3.35 -9.94 -15.00
N MET A 76 -3.36 -9.20 -13.89
CA MET A 76 -4.57 -8.63 -13.28
C MET A 76 -4.87 -7.20 -13.77
N ASN A 77 -4.10 -6.69 -14.74
CA ASN A 77 -4.07 -5.28 -15.14
C ASN A 77 -3.95 -4.37 -13.91
N LEU A 78 -2.99 -4.71 -13.05
CA LEU A 78 -2.69 -3.99 -11.82
C LEU A 78 -1.31 -3.35 -11.85
N VAL A 79 -0.64 -3.32 -12.99
CA VAL A 79 0.62 -2.61 -13.22
C VAL A 79 0.83 -2.48 -14.73
N ASP A 80 1.29 -1.32 -15.18
CA ASP A 80 1.60 -1.06 -16.60
C ASP A 80 3.08 -1.30 -16.93
N GLU A 81 3.96 -0.92 -16.00
CA GLU A 81 5.40 -0.88 -16.25
C GLU A 81 6.14 -1.83 -15.32
N ARG A 82 7.14 -2.51 -15.88
CA ARG A 82 8.05 -3.34 -15.11
C ARG A 82 9.14 -2.46 -14.48
N PRO A 83 9.36 -2.52 -13.16
CA PRO A 83 10.50 -1.83 -12.55
C PRO A 83 11.82 -2.39 -13.10
N SER A 84 12.71 -1.48 -13.53
CA SER A 84 14.05 -1.81 -14.03
C SER A 84 15.11 -1.89 -12.94
N GLU A 85 14.88 -1.19 -11.82
CA GLU A 85 15.81 -1.02 -10.71
C GLU A 85 15.07 -1.26 -9.39
N ILE A 86 15.76 -1.85 -8.40
CA ILE A 86 15.16 -2.15 -7.10
C ILE A 86 14.84 -0.84 -6.38
N GLU A 87 15.71 0.16 -6.50
CA GLU A 87 15.66 1.44 -5.81
C GLU A 87 14.43 2.27 -6.15
N THR A 88 13.77 1.99 -7.27
CA THR A 88 12.56 2.69 -7.75
C THR A 88 11.36 1.76 -7.87
N ALA A 89 11.45 0.53 -7.34
CA ALA A 89 10.40 -0.47 -7.50
C ALA A 89 9.06 -0.02 -6.90
N GLY A 90 9.08 0.59 -5.71
CA GLY A 90 7.86 1.12 -5.08
C GLY A 90 7.20 2.22 -5.91
N ASP A 91 8.00 3.10 -6.53
CA ASP A 91 7.51 4.19 -7.37
C ASP A 91 6.77 3.63 -8.60
N VAL A 92 7.39 2.68 -9.31
CA VAL A 92 6.79 2.06 -10.51
C VAL A 92 5.57 1.19 -10.14
N LEU A 93 5.69 0.35 -9.10
CA LEU A 93 4.64 -0.61 -8.73
C LEU A 93 3.43 0.04 -8.05
N VAL A 94 3.57 1.24 -7.48
CA VAL A 94 2.51 1.89 -6.70
C VAL A 94 2.23 3.32 -7.15
N TYR A 95 3.22 4.21 -7.16
CA TYR A 95 2.98 5.65 -7.34
C TYR A 95 2.56 5.98 -8.78
N GLN A 96 3.28 5.41 -9.74
CA GLN A 96 3.03 5.56 -11.18
C GLN A 96 1.95 4.61 -11.72
N ASN A 97 1.35 3.80 -10.86
CA ASN A 97 0.43 2.74 -11.24
C ASN A 97 -1.03 3.22 -11.26
N ASP A 98 -1.49 3.64 -12.43
CA ASP A 98 -2.82 4.20 -12.62
C ASP A 98 -3.95 3.20 -12.31
N TYR A 99 -3.77 1.91 -12.59
CA TYR A 99 -4.78 0.89 -12.27
C TYR A 99 -4.93 0.67 -10.77
N LEU A 100 -3.83 0.59 -10.04
CA LEU A 100 -3.89 0.51 -8.57
C LEU A 100 -4.56 1.77 -8.01
N ARG A 101 -4.26 2.93 -8.61
CA ARG A 101 -4.88 4.21 -8.23
C ARG A 101 -6.39 4.20 -8.41
N GLU A 102 -6.87 3.78 -9.57
CA GLU A 102 -8.30 3.63 -9.84
C GLU A 102 -8.97 2.67 -8.86
N ARG A 103 -8.34 1.53 -8.55
CA ARG A 103 -8.90 0.56 -7.60
C ARG A 103 -9.01 1.10 -6.18
N LEU A 104 -7.99 1.81 -5.69
CA LEU A 104 -8.05 2.42 -4.36
C LEU A 104 -9.08 3.55 -4.30
N TYR A 105 -9.27 4.28 -5.42
CA TYR A 105 -10.34 5.27 -5.54
C TYR A 105 -11.72 4.62 -5.45
N LEU A 106 -11.98 3.59 -6.26
CA LEU A 106 -13.24 2.85 -6.23
C LEU A 106 -13.50 2.16 -4.87
N ALA A 107 -12.44 1.79 -4.16
CA ALA A 107 -12.51 1.22 -2.81
C ALA A 107 -12.80 2.24 -1.70
N GLY A 108 -12.89 3.55 -2.00
CA GLY A 108 -13.26 4.58 -1.05
C GLY A 108 -12.11 5.11 -0.17
N VAL A 109 -10.84 4.84 -0.54
CA VAL A 109 -9.69 5.23 0.30
C VAL A 109 -9.62 6.75 0.46
N PHE A 110 -9.78 7.50 -0.63
CA PHE A 110 -9.54 8.94 -0.62
C PHE A 110 -10.67 9.72 0.05
N GLU A 111 -11.89 9.19 0.04
CA GLU A 111 -13.05 9.73 0.73
C GLU A 111 -12.92 9.64 2.25
N THR A 112 -12.11 8.69 2.74
CA THR A 112 -11.88 8.48 4.17
C THR A 112 -10.58 9.09 4.68
N LEU A 113 -9.76 9.66 3.77
CA LEU A 113 -8.53 10.34 4.19
C LEU A 113 -8.86 11.53 5.10
N PRO A 114 -8.26 11.62 6.29
CA PRO A 114 -8.34 12.82 7.09
C PRO A 114 -7.54 13.93 6.41
N LYS A 115 -7.87 15.20 6.69
CA LYS A 115 -7.09 16.34 6.17
C LYS A 115 -5.63 16.32 6.64
N GLN A 116 -5.39 15.77 7.83
CA GLN A 116 -4.11 15.76 8.52
C GLN A 116 -4.01 14.49 9.37
N LEU A 117 -2.82 13.91 9.47
CA LEU A 117 -2.55 12.70 10.26
C LEU A 117 -1.98 13.07 11.63
N ASP A 118 -2.84 13.26 12.62
CA ASP A 118 -2.45 13.68 13.98
C ASP A 118 -2.39 12.54 15.00
N GLU A 119 -3.18 11.48 14.79
CA GLU A 119 -3.34 10.38 15.73
C GLU A 119 -2.84 9.07 15.13
N ASN A 120 -2.13 8.29 15.94
CA ASN A 120 -1.69 6.96 15.55
C ASN A 120 -2.87 5.98 15.59
N ASN A 121 -3.09 5.24 14.51
CA ASN A 121 -3.97 4.08 14.51
C ASN A 121 -3.17 2.83 14.92
N PRO A 122 -3.44 2.23 16.11
CA PRO A 122 -2.69 1.06 16.59
C PRO A 122 -2.82 -0.16 15.68
N GLN A 123 -3.98 -0.33 15.04
CA GLN A 123 -4.20 -1.44 14.13
C GLN A 123 -3.42 -1.23 12.82
N ALA A 124 -3.30 0.01 12.34
CA ALA A 124 -2.43 0.30 11.20
C ALA A 124 -0.95 0.04 11.54
N GLU A 125 -0.53 0.37 12.76
CA GLU A 125 0.82 0.07 13.24
C GLU A 125 1.10 -1.43 13.31
N GLU A 126 0.16 -2.23 13.83
CA GLU A 126 0.23 -3.69 13.82
C GLU A 126 0.33 -4.23 12.38
N MET A 127 -0.54 -3.78 11.47
CA MET A 127 -0.51 -4.17 10.06
C MET A 127 0.83 -3.86 9.41
N LEU A 128 1.41 -2.69 9.67
CA LEU A 128 2.71 -2.30 9.13
C LEU A 128 3.85 -3.18 9.66
N ASN A 129 3.79 -3.61 10.91
CA ASN A 129 4.83 -4.42 11.55
C ASN A 129 4.77 -5.89 11.12
N GLU A 130 3.58 -6.43 10.86
CA GLU A 130 3.39 -7.85 10.54
C GLU A 130 3.42 -8.16 9.04
N THR A 131 3.25 -7.15 8.19
CA THR A 131 3.16 -7.37 6.75
C THR A 131 4.55 -7.48 6.12
N ASN A 132 4.82 -8.62 5.50
CA ASN A 132 5.91 -8.79 4.54
C ASN A 132 5.41 -8.56 3.10
N TRP A 133 6.32 -8.55 2.12
CA TRP A 133 5.97 -8.32 0.72
C TRP A 133 4.99 -9.36 0.16
N GLU A 134 5.10 -10.64 0.55
CA GLU A 134 4.19 -11.71 0.13
C GLU A 134 2.76 -11.48 0.64
N SER A 135 2.63 -11.11 1.91
CA SER A 135 1.35 -10.85 2.56
C SER A 135 0.67 -9.61 1.97
N TRP A 136 1.46 -8.59 1.63
CA TRP A 136 0.95 -7.41 0.92
C TRP A 136 0.44 -7.78 -0.48
N LEU A 137 1.20 -8.57 -1.24
CA LEU A 137 0.82 -9.00 -2.58
C LEU A 137 -0.43 -9.91 -2.56
N ASN A 138 -0.51 -10.84 -1.62
CA ASN A 138 -1.68 -11.70 -1.44
C ASN A 138 -2.92 -10.88 -1.10
N ALA A 139 -2.77 -9.79 -0.34
CA ALA A 139 -3.87 -8.92 0.02
C ALA A 139 -4.46 -8.18 -1.19
N LEU A 140 -3.64 -7.87 -2.20
CA LEU A 140 -4.08 -7.23 -3.46
C LEU A 140 -4.68 -8.22 -4.47
N THR A 141 -4.22 -9.47 -4.46
CA THR A 141 -4.48 -10.43 -5.54
C THR A 141 -5.50 -11.52 -5.18
N THR A 142 -5.78 -11.74 -3.90
CA THR A 142 -6.83 -12.70 -3.50
C THR A 142 -8.19 -12.11 -3.90
N THR A 143 -8.98 -12.82 -4.70
CA THR A 143 -10.38 -12.46 -4.99
C THR A 143 -11.27 -12.97 -3.86
N PRO A 144 -12.37 -12.28 -3.48
CA PRO A 144 -13.36 -12.88 -2.60
C PRO A 144 -13.83 -14.18 -3.26
N ARG A 145 -13.69 -15.32 -2.57
CA ARG A 145 -14.30 -16.56 -3.04
C ARG A 145 -15.81 -16.34 -3.05
N ASP A 146 -16.45 -16.63 -4.19
CA ASP A 146 -17.90 -16.69 -4.31
C ASP A 146 -18.49 -17.44 -3.10
N ILE A 147 -19.35 -16.76 -2.33
CA ILE A 147 -20.17 -17.36 -1.26
C ILE A 147 -21.42 -17.96 -1.89
#